data_AF-A0A7J2KDK8-F1
#
_entry.id   AF-A0A7J2KDK8-F1
#
_cell.length_a   1.000
_cell.length_b   1.000
_cell.length_c   1.000
_cell.angle_alpha   90.00
_cell.angle_beta   90.00
_cell.angle_gamma   90.00
#
_symmetry.space_group_name_H-M   'P 1'
#
loop_
_entity.id
_entity.type
_entity.pdbx_description
1 polymer ?
#
loop_
_entity_poly.entity_id
_entity_poly.type
_entity_poly.pdbx_seq_one_letter_code
_entity_poly.pdbx_strand_id
1 'polypeptide(L)'
;MKGYIVDIEFVWGFQCRIIGLSKTSPSFFYPPPTTFLGALAESIAKDNNIGEEEGRELIPSLSRKIKAIGVRPLNAIPLKHEDLNRIITIRVRRGKPYPRPDDLAASFDSPARGKTIFSSIDGEAPKLRFFLVIDNNMLETSKGVIEITKEYFWNIHRLGSKESIVSVIN
;
A
#
# COMPACT_ATOMS: atom_id res chain seq x y z
N MET A 1 1.98 20.33 17.08
CA MET A 1 2.50 19.62 15.88
C MET A 1 3.55 18.62 16.34
N LYS A 2 3.54 17.40 15.78
CA LYS A 2 4.57 16.38 16.01
C LYS A 2 5.06 15.85 14.66
N GLY A 3 6.37 15.62 14.56
CA GLY A 3 7.01 15.07 13.37
C GLY A 3 7.42 13.62 13.61
N TYR A 4 7.26 12.78 12.60
CA TYR A 4 7.65 11.37 12.59
C TYR A 4 8.61 11.13 11.44
N ILE A 5 9.70 10.43 11.74
CA ILE A 5 10.59 9.85 10.74
C ILE A 5 10.40 8.35 10.88
N VAL A 6 10.05 7.70 9.77
CA VAL A 6 9.77 6.26 9.74
C VAL A 6 10.59 5.64 8.63
N ASP A 7 11.47 4.72 8.98
CA ASP A 7 12.25 3.94 8.01
C ASP A 7 11.58 2.60 7.79
N ILE A 8 11.35 2.30 6.50
CA ILE A 8 10.60 1.12 6.09
C ILE A 8 11.45 0.32 5.11
N GLU A 9 11.69 -0.92 5.46
CA GLU A 9 12.34 -1.93 4.65
C GLU A 9 11.29 -2.71 3.83
N PHE A 10 11.54 -2.87 2.53
CA PHE A 10 10.66 -3.56 1.60
C PHE A 10 11.25 -4.92 1.24
N VAL A 11 10.40 -5.94 1.13
CA VAL A 11 10.86 -7.29 0.72
C VAL A 11 11.32 -7.31 -0.75
N TRP A 12 10.63 -6.57 -1.62
CA TRP A 12 10.95 -6.52 -3.05
C TRP A 12 10.56 -5.20 -3.71
N GLY A 13 9.56 -4.50 -3.17
CA GLY A 13 8.93 -3.36 -3.84
C GLY A 13 7.47 -3.21 -3.43
N PHE A 14 6.68 -2.59 -4.30
CA PHE A 14 5.26 -2.39 -4.02
C PHE A 14 4.40 -2.44 -5.28
N GLN A 15 3.10 -2.62 -5.07
CA GLN A 15 2.06 -2.49 -6.07
C GLN A 15 0.93 -1.64 -5.50
N CYS A 16 0.58 -0.54 -6.19
CA CYS A 16 -0.58 0.27 -5.86
C CYS A 16 -1.60 0.21 -6.99
N ARG A 17 -2.85 -0.11 -6.66
CA ARG A 17 -3.97 -0.07 -7.62
C ARG A 17 -4.72 1.24 -7.45
N ILE A 18 -4.92 1.95 -8.54
CA ILE A 18 -5.76 3.15 -8.55
C ILE A 18 -7.21 2.73 -8.80
N ILE A 19 -8.14 3.33 -8.07
CA ILE A 19 -9.58 3.16 -8.30
C ILE A 19 -9.90 3.59 -9.74
N GLY A 20 -10.60 2.74 -10.49
CA GLY A 20 -10.97 2.99 -11.88
C GLY A 20 -10.05 2.36 -12.94
N LEU A 21 -8.84 1.92 -12.58
CA LEU A 21 -7.90 1.25 -13.48
C LEU A 21 -7.54 -0.15 -12.96
N SER A 22 -8.50 -1.08 -13.04
CA SER A 22 -8.38 -2.44 -12.47
C SER A 22 -7.57 -3.41 -13.33
N LYS A 23 -7.48 -3.18 -14.65
CA LYS A 23 -6.77 -4.06 -15.61
C LYS A 23 -5.36 -3.58 -15.97
N THR A 24 -5.17 -2.26 -16.03
CA THR A 24 -3.88 -1.63 -16.37
C THR A 24 -3.63 -0.50 -15.39
N SER A 25 -3.18 -0.85 -14.18
CA SER A 25 -2.78 0.16 -13.20
C SER A 25 -1.40 0.69 -13.57
N PRO A 26 -1.17 2.01 -13.60
CA PRO A 26 0.15 2.57 -13.90
C PRO A 26 1.16 2.23 -12.80
N SER A 27 2.45 2.15 -13.17
CA SER A 27 3.54 1.98 -12.21
C SER A 27 4.00 3.33 -11.63
N PHE A 28 4.22 3.37 -10.32
CA PHE A 28 4.67 4.56 -9.59
C PHE A 28 6.12 4.43 -9.15
N PHE A 29 6.90 5.52 -9.10
CA PHE A 29 8.27 5.42 -8.60
C PHE A 29 8.32 5.12 -7.09
N TYR A 30 7.42 5.70 -6.31
CA TYR A 30 7.32 5.50 -4.86
C TYR A 30 5.86 5.25 -4.47
N PRO A 31 5.59 4.62 -3.32
CA PRO A 31 4.24 4.45 -2.82
C PRO A 31 3.55 5.81 -2.71
N PRO A 32 2.34 5.99 -3.27
CA PRO A 32 1.60 7.22 -3.10
C PRO A 32 1.41 7.56 -1.61
N PRO A 33 1.41 8.85 -1.22
CA PRO A 33 1.21 9.25 0.18
C PRO A 33 -0.06 8.66 0.80
N THR A 34 -1.14 8.59 0.02
CA THR A 34 -2.42 7.99 0.45
C THR A 34 -2.31 6.49 0.75
N THR A 35 -1.38 5.77 0.11
CA THR A 35 -1.10 4.36 0.42
C THR A 35 -0.46 4.22 1.80
N PHE A 36 0.47 5.11 2.15
CA PHE A 36 1.05 5.16 3.50
C PHE A 36 -0.01 5.48 4.56
N LEU A 37 -0.90 6.44 4.28
CA LEU A 37 -2.01 6.75 5.19
C LEU A 37 -2.99 5.59 5.34
N GLY A 38 -3.24 4.84 4.27
CA GLY A 38 -4.05 3.63 4.34
C GLY A 38 -3.42 2.56 5.24
N ALA A 39 -2.11 2.38 5.17
CA ALA A 39 -1.40 1.44 6.04
C ALA A 39 -1.41 1.88 7.51
N LEU A 40 -1.23 3.17 7.78
CA LEU A 40 -1.33 3.72 9.13
C LEU A 40 -2.76 3.60 9.68
N ALA A 41 -3.77 3.92 8.87
CA ALA A 41 -5.17 3.77 9.22
C ALA A 41 -5.53 2.30 9.52
N GLU A 42 -5.02 1.35 8.73
CA GLU A 42 -5.19 -0.08 8.98
C GLU A 42 -4.61 -0.49 10.34
N SER A 43 -3.42 -0.01 10.68
CA SER A 43 -2.80 -0.29 11.97
C SER A 43 -3.64 0.25 13.13
N ILE A 44 -4.07 1.51 13.04
CA ILE A 44 -4.93 2.15 14.07
C ILE A 44 -6.25 1.38 14.20
N ALA A 45 -6.87 1.00 13.08
CA ALA A 45 -8.13 0.28 13.07
C ALA A 45 -8.02 -1.10 13.74
N LYS A 46 -6.95 -1.85 13.44
CA LYS A 46 -6.72 -3.18 14.02
C LYS A 46 -6.56 -3.11 15.54
N ASP A 47 -5.70 -2.23 16.03
CA ASP A 47 -5.41 -2.12 17.46
C ASP A 47 -6.61 -1.62 18.28
N ASN A 48 -7.51 -0.83 17.66
CA ASN A 48 -8.71 -0.28 18.29
C ASN A 48 -10.01 -1.04 17.92
N ASN A 49 -9.90 -2.19 17.25
CA ASN A 49 -11.03 -3.02 16.80
C ASN A 49 -12.09 -2.26 15.97
N ILE A 50 -11.68 -1.28 15.17
CA ILE A 50 -12.58 -0.47 14.33
C ILE A 50 -13.00 -1.29 13.11
N GLY A 51 -14.29 -1.33 12.80
CA GLY A 51 -14.84 -2.08 11.68
C GLY A 51 -14.41 -1.52 10.32
N GLU A 52 -14.58 -2.30 9.25
CA GLU A 52 -14.13 -1.91 7.90
C GLU A 52 -14.84 -0.65 7.37
N GLU A 53 -16.13 -0.50 7.65
CA GLU A 53 -16.93 0.66 7.24
C GLU A 53 -16.43 1.95 7.90
N GLU A 54 -16.27 1.94 9.22
CA GLU A 54 -15.72 3.07 9.99
C GLU A 54 -14.24 3.32 9.67
N GLY A 55 -13.48 2.26 9.39
CA GLY A 55 -12.07 2.33 9.02
C GLY A 55 -11.82 3.15 7.74
N ARG A 56 -12.81 3.25 6.85
CA ARG A 56 -12.72 4.11 5.64
C ARG A 56 -12.63 5.59 5.99
N GLU A 57 -13.24 6.02 7.09
CA GLU A 57 -13.24 7.42 7.54
C GLU A 57 -11.93 7.84 8.24
N LEU A 58 -11.08 6.87 8.61
CA LEU A 58 -9.79 7.14 9.23
C LEU A 58 -8.83 7.84 8.25
N ILE A 59 -8.81 7.44 6.97
CA ILE A 59 -7.90 8.03 5.97
C ILE A 59 -8.22 9.52 5.73
N PRO A 60 -9.47 9.93 5.45
CA PRO A 60 -9.83 11.35 5.38
C PRO A 60 -9.50 12.11 6.66
N SER A 61 -9.72 11.50 7.83
CA SER A 61 -9.45 12.13 9.13
C SER A 61 -7.97 12.35 9.40
N LEU A 62 -7.12 11.39 9.04
CA LEU A 62 -5.66 11.53 9.05
C LEU A 62 -5.21 12.61 8.04
N SER A 63 -5.74 12.56 6.82
CA SER A 63 -5.41 13.51 5.75
C SER A 63 -5.64 14.96 6.16
N ARG A 64 -6.76 15.27 6.83
CA ARG A 64 -7.07 16.62 7.36
C ARG A 64 -6.05 17.13 8.39
N LYS A 65 -5.37 16.24 9.10
CA LYS A 65 -4.38 16.57 10.15
C LYS A 65 -2.96 16.65 9.62
N ILE A 66 -2.69 16.11 8.45
CA ILE A 66 -1.33 16.07 7.89
C ILE A 66 -0.97 17.42 7.30
N LYS A 67 0.16 17.96 7.73
CA LYS A 67 0.75 19.19 7.17
C LYS A 67 1.79 18.90 6.10
N ALA A 68 2.52 17.80 6.25
CA ALA A 68 3.52 17.38 5.27
C ALA A 68 3.70 15.86 5.31
N ILE A 69 3.92 15.27 4.14
CA ILE A 69 4.37 13.89 3.97
C ILE A 69 5.40 13.86 2.84
N GLY A 70 6.59 13.36 3.15
CA GLY A 70 7.69 13.22 2.21
C GLY A 70 8.25 11.81 2.25
N VAL A 71 8.86 11.39 1.14
CA VAL A 71 9.55 10.10 1.02
C VAL A 71 10.89 10.32 0.36
N ARG A 72 11.93 9.63 0.86
CA ARG A 72 13.23 9.55 0.20
C ARG A 72 13.77 8.11 0.26
N PRO A 73 14.45 7.62 -0.77
CA PRO A 73 15.18 6.37 -0.69
C PRO A 73 16.40 6.51 0.22
N LEU A 74 16.72 5.45 0.97
CA LEU A 74 17.98 5.35 1.73
C LEU A 74 19.01 4.55 0.93
N ASN A 75 18.61 3.40 0.39
CA ASN A 75 19.44 2.51 -0.42
C ASN A 75 18.66 1.89 -1.60
N ALA A 76 17.52 2.46 -2.00
CA ALA A 76 16.62 1.87 -2.98
C ALA A 76 16.53 2.69 -4.28
N ILE A 77 16.71 2.04 -5.44
CA ILE A 77 16.43 2.61 -6.76
C ILE A 77 15.12 2.03 -7.28
N PRO A 78 14.12 2.87 -7.63
CA PRO A 78 12.84 2.39 -8.16
C PRO A 78 12.96 1.95 -9.62
N LEU A 79 12.64 0.70 -9.88
CA LEU A 79 12.51 0.12 -11.21
C LEU A 79 11.04 -0.13 -11.51
N LYS A 80 10.46 0.73 -12.36
CA LYS A 80 9.09 0.55 -12.83
C LYS A 80 9.00 -0.69 -13.70
N HIS A 81 8.05 -1.56 -13.39
CA HIS A 81 7.80 -2.75 -14.18
C HIS A 81 6.30 -2.91 -14.42
N GLU A 82 5.90 -3.05 -15.68
CA GLU A 82 4.56 -3.49 -16.02
C GLU A 82 4.61 -5.01 -16.14
N ASP A 83 4.25 -5.68 -15.06
CA ASP A 83 4.31 -7.13 -14.99
C ASP A 83 3.10 -7.74 -15.72
N LEU A 84 3.37 -8.60 -16.70
CA LEU A 84 2.36 -9.42 -17.38
C LEU A 84 2.06 -10.66 -16.52
N ASN A 85 1.28 -10.45 -15.46
CA ASN A 85 0.81 -11.56 -14.63
C ASN A 85 -0.28 -12.34 -15.39
N ARG A 86 -0.09 -13.65 -15.55
CA ARG A 86 -1.12 -14.54 -16.10
C ARG A 86 -2.14 -14.90 -15.01
N ILE A 87 -3.34 -14.32 -15.07
CA ILE A 87 -4.40 -14.50 -14.07
C ILE A 87 -5.45 -15.46 -14.59
N ILE A 88 -5.85 -16.43 -13.77
CA ILE A 88 -7.00 -17.29 -14.09
C ILE A 88 -8.27 -16.44 -14.11
N THR A 89 -8.94 -16.41 -15.25
CA THR A 89 -10.20 -15.67 -15.44
C THR A 89 -11.40 -16.57 -15.16
N ILE A 90 -12.22 -16.15 -14.19
CA ILE A 90 -13.55 -16.72 -13.94
C ILE A 90 -14.56 -15.84 -14.68
N ARG A 91 -15.09 -16.33 -15.80
CA ARG A 91 -16.09 -15.62 -16.62
C ARG A 91 -16.87 -16.57 -17.51
N VAL A 92 -18.04 -16.15 -17.98
CA VAL A 92 -18.74 -16.80 -19.09
C VAL A 92 -18.47 -16.00 -20.37
N ARG A 93 -17.89 -16.63 -21.39
CA ARG A 93 -17.63 -16.01 -22.70
C ARG A 93 -18.21 -16.89 -23.79
N ARG A 94 -19.09 -16.33 -24.62
CA ARG A 94 -19.82 -17.05 -25.69
C ARG A 94 -20.55 -18.31 -25.16
N GLY A 95 -21.24 -18.18 -24.03
CA GLY A 95 -22.01 -19.28 -23.42
C GLY A 95 -21.17 -20.38 -22.77
N LYS A 96 -19.84 -20.28 -22.76
CA LYS A 96 -18.94 -21.26 -22.14
C LYS A 96 -18.35 -20.68 -20.84
N PRO A 97 -18.41 -21.40 -19.71
CA PRO A 97 -17.71 -20.99 -18.49
C PRO A 97 -16.20 -21.19 -18.68
N TYR A 98 -15.40 -20.27 -18.15
CA TYR A 98 -13.94 -20.35 -18.01
C TYR A 98 -13.58 -20.29 -16.52
N PRO A 99 -12.49 -20.93 -16.05
CA PRO A 99 -11.43 -21.57 -16.85
C PRO A 99 -11.82 -22.94 -17.43
N ARG A 100 -11.13 -23.32 -18.50
CA ARG A 100 -11.36 -24.54 -19.28
C ARG A 100 -10.03 -25.19 -19.64
N PRO A 101 -9.84 -26.51 -19.37
CA PRO A 101 -8.62 -27.22 -19.75
C PRO A 101 -8.36 -27.23 -21.26
N ASP A 102 -9.41 -27.18 -22.08
CA ASP A 102 -9.34 -27.24 -23.54
C ASP A 102 -9.09 -25.87 -24.21
N ASP A 103 -9.20 -24.76 -23.46
CA ASP A 103 -8.89 -23.42 -23.96
C ASP A 103 -8.15 -22.63 -22.87
N LEU A 104 -6.87 -22.98 -22.71
CA LEU A 104 -5.97 -22.31 -21.78
C LEU A 104 -5.85 -20.81 -22.11
N ALA A 105 -5.78 -20.44 -23.38
CA ALA A 105 -5.56 -19.05 -23.79
C ALA A 105 -6.67 -18.12 -23.29
N ALA A 106 -7.95 -18.50 -23.44
CA ALA A 106 -9.07 -17.69 -22.96
C ALA A 106 -9.37 -17.87 -21.46
N SER A 107 -8.81 -18.90 -20.83
CA SER A 107 -8.85 -19.16 -19.39
C SER A 107 -7.93 -18.23 -18.59
N PHE A 108 -6.95 -17.62 -19.23
CA PHE A 108 -6.07 -16.64 -18.60
C PHE A 108 -6.26 -15.23 -19.16
N ASP A 109 -6.25 -14.22 -18.29
CA ASP A 109 -6.11 -12.80 -18.65
C ASP A 109 -4.71 -12.34 -18.27
N SER A 110 -4.14 -11.39 -19.00
CA SER A 110 -2.80 -10.84 -18.70
C SER A 110 -2.91 -9.35 -18.43
N PRO A 111 -3.47 -8.94 -17.28
CA PRO A 111 -3.48 -7.53 -16.91
C PRO A 111 -2.04 -7.05 -16.65
N ALA A 112 -1.64 -6.00 -17.36
CA ALA A 112 -0.40 -5.29 -17.10
C ALA A 112 -0.56 -4.57 -15.75
N ARG A 113 0.01 -5.17 -14.70
CA ARG A 113 -0.05 -4.63 -13.36
C ARG A 113 1.17 -3.77 -13.15
N GLY A 114 0.97 -2.46 -12.96
CA GLY A 114 2.02 -1.56 -12.52
C GLY A 114 2.57 -2.00 -11.17
N LYS A 115 3.74 -2.65 -11.21
CA LYS A 115 4.54 -3.01 -10.05
C LYS A 115 5.81 -2.16 -10.09
N THR A 116 6.37 -1.90 -8.93
CA THR A 116 7.65 -1.21 -8.84
C THR A 116 8.53 -2.04 -7.95
N ILE A 117 9.63 -2.52 -8.52
CA ILE A 117 10.67 -3.24 -7.80
C ILE A 117 11.64 -2.20 -7.26
N PHE A 118 12.08 -2.37 -6.01
CA PHE A 118 13.17 -1.59 -5.48
C PHE A 118 14.46 -2.41 -5.58
N SER A 119 15.41 -1.92 -6.36
CA SER A 119 16.76 -2.48 -6.39
C SER A 119 17.59 -1.84 -5.30
N SER A 120 18.17 -2.64 -4.42
CA SER A 120 19.13 -2.17 -3.44
C SER A 120 20.48 -1.82 -4.09
N ILE A 121 21.21 -0.87 -3.51
CA ILE A 121 22.56 -0.46 -3.94
C ILE A 121 23.69 -0.98 -3.04
N ASP A 122 23.35 -1.54 -1.87
CA ASP A 122 24.33 -1.93 -0.84
C ASP A 122 24.23 -3.41 -0.43
N GLY A 123 23.36 -4.19 -1.08
CA GLY A 123 23.17 -5.61 -0.80
C GLY A 123 22.24 -5.89 0.40
N GLU A 124 21.77 -4.85 1.10
CA GLU A 124 20.70 -4.98 2.09
C GLU A 124 19.32 -4.90 1.42
N ALA A 125 18.26 -5.21 2.16
CA ALA A 125 16.90 -5.01 1.65
C ALA A 125 16.64 -3.51 1.38
N PRO A 126 15.83 -3.17 0.36
CA PRO A 126 15.56 -1.80 -0.04
C PRO A 126 14.76 -1.03 1.01
N LYS A 127 15.24 0.16 1.37
CA LYS A 127 14.71 1.01 2.45
C LYS A 127 14.29 2.38 1.94
N LEU A 128 13.13 2.83 2.39
CA LEU A 128 12.64 4.19 2.21
C LEU A 128 12.45 4.86 3.57
N ARG A 129 12.78 6.14 3.65
CA ARG A 129 12.47 7.00 4.79
C ARG A 129 11.26 7.86 4.47
N PHE A 130 10.23 7.74 5.28
CA PHE A 130 9.07 8.62 5.30
C PHE A 130 9.25 9.70 6.37
N PHE A 131 8.89 10.93 6.03
CA PHE A 131 8.80 12.04 6.96
C PHE A 131 7.37 12.55 6.98
N LEU A 132 6.73 12.56 8.15
CA LEU A 132 5.35 12.95 8.33
C LEU A 132 5.25 14.03 9.40
N VAL A 133 4.49 15.08 9.12
CA VAL A 133 4.15 16.13 10.09
C VAL A 133 2.66 16.12 10.32
N ILE A 134 2.25 15.83 11.56
CA ILE A 134 0.86 15.78 11.98
C ILE A 134 0.57 16.99 12.89
N ASP A 135 -0.52 17.67 12.58
CA ASP A 135 -1.12 18.69 13.42
C ASP A 135 -2.19 18.08 14.31
N ASN A 136 -2.02 18.27 15.62
CA ASN A 136 -2.78 17.62 16.68
C ASN A 136 -2.91 16.09 16.50
N ASN A 137 -2.11 15.34 17.27
CA ASN A 137 -2.05 13.89 17.21
C ASN A 137 -3.29 13.15 17.74
N MET A 138 -4.31 13.86 18.19
CA MET A 138 -5.56 13.26 18.62
C MET A 138 -6.45 13.03 17.41
N LEU A 139 -6.95 11.82 17.22
CA LEU A 139 -7.86 11.42 16.16
C LEU A 139 -9.23 11.11 16.77
N GLU A 140 -10.26 11.83 16.34
CA GLU A 140 -11.64 11.56 16.77
C GLU A 140 -12.20 10.41 15.93
N THR A 141 -12.74 9.40 16.62
CA THR A 141 -13.38 8.22 16.01
C THR A 141 -14.71 7.92 16.68
N SER A 142 -15.49 7.03 16.08
CA SER A 142 -16.72 6.46 16.67
C SER A 142 -16.51 5.90 18.09
N LYS A 143 -15.30 5.41 18.38
CA LYS A 143 -14.92 4.82 19.67
C LYS A 143 -14.29 5.80 20.65
N GLY A 144 -14.24 7.08 20.30
CA GLY A 144 -13.64 8.14 21.12
C GLY A 144 -12.37 8.72 20.50
N VAL A 145 -11.59 9.38 21.34
CA VAL A 145 -10.37 10.10 20.93
C VAL A 145 -9.17 9.17 21.06
N ILE A 146 -8.49 8.91 19.95
CA ILE A 146 -7.31 8.05 19.87
C ILE A 146 -6.08 8.94 19.67
N GLU A 147 -5.09 8.88 20.56
CA GLU A 147 -3.80 9.52 20.30
C GLU A 147 -3.00 8.69 19.28
N ILE A 148 -2.51 9.31 18.22
CA ILE A 148 -1.57 8.69 17.26
C ILE A 148 -0.21 8.55 17.95
N THR A 149 0.09 7.35 18.41
CA THR A 149 1.35 6.99 19.04
C THR A 149 2.33 6.35 18.05
N LYS A 150 3.58 6.12 18.48
CA LYS A 150 4.62 5.52 17.63
C LYS A 150 4.34 4.05 17.30
N GLU A 151 3.63 3.36 18.18
CA GLU A 151 3.32 1.93 18.09
C GLU A 151 2.53 1.59 16.82
N TYR A 152 1.62 2.47 16.39
CA TYR A 152 0.88 2.29 15.14
C TYR A 152 1.77 2.34 13.89
N PHE A 153 2.92 3.02 13.95
CA PHE A 153 3.85 3.01 12.83
C PHE A 153 4.61 1.68 12.80
N TRP A 154 5.06 1.18 13.95
CA TRP A 154 5.75 -0.12 14.05
C TRP A 154 4.91 -1.31 13.56
N ASN A 155 3.59 -1.21 13.69
CA ASN A 155 2.64 -2.25 13.30
C ASN A 155 2.34 -2.29 11.77
N ILE A 156 2.93 -1.37 10.98
CA ILE A 156 2.82 -1.39 9.52
C ILE A 156 3.61 -2.57 8.95
N HIS A 157 2.90 -3.49 8.29
CA HIS A 157 3.46 -4.72 7.70
C HIS A 157 3.25 -4.80 6.18
N ARG A 158 2.54 -3.84 5.58
CA ARG A 158 2.36 -3.73 4.13
C ARG A 158 2.15 -2.28 3.68
N LEU A 159 2.60 -1.97 2.46
CA LEU A 159 2.35 -0.69 1.79
C LEU A 159 1.85 -0.92 0.36
N GLY A 160 0.54 -0.92 0.18
CA GLY A 160 -0.11 -1.16 -1.12
C GLY A 160 -0.88 -2.46 -1.14
N SER A 161 -0.63 -3.31 -2.13
CA SER A 161 -1.27 -4.63 -2.25
C SER A 161 -0.82 -5.59 -1.14
N LYS A 162 -1.52 -6.73 -1.00
CA LYS A 162 -1.17 -7.78 -0.02
C LYS A 162 0.24 -8.37 -0.20
N GLU A 163 0.80 -8.31 -1.41
CA GLU A 163 2.17 -8.77 -1.72
C GLU A 163 3.23 -7.72 -1.40
N SER A 164 2.85 -6.46 -1.16
CA SER A 164 3.77 -5.34 -0.88
C SER A 164 4.16 -5.32 0.59
N ILE A 165 4.82 -6.38 1.04
CA ILE A 165 5.21 -6.62 2.44
C ILE A 165 6.38 -5.72 2.82
N VAL A 166 6.29 -5.14 4.01
CA VAL A 166 7.31 -4.26 4.58
C VAL A 166 7.56 -4.53 6.05
N SER A 167 8.68 -4.05 6.56
CA SER A 167 8.99 -3.99 7.98
C SER A 167 9.42 -2.57 8.35
N VAL A 168 8.87 -2.03 9.44
CA VAL A 168 9.35 -0.77 10.01
C VAL A 168 10.56 -1.05 10.87
N ILE A 169 11.65 -0.32 10.62
CA ILE A 169 12.95 -0.53 11.29
C ILE A 169 13.35 0.65 12.19
N ASN A 170 12.71 1.82 12.04
CA ASN A 170 12.94 3.02 12.84
C ASN A 170 11.73 3.95 12.76
#